data_AF-A0A7C0ZET4-F1
#
_entry.id   AF-A0A7C0ZET4-F1
#
_cell.length_a   1.000
_cell.length_b   1.000
_cell.length_c   1.000
_cell.angle_alpha   90.00
_cell.angle_beta   90.00
_cell.angle_gamma   90.00
#
_symmetry.space_group_name_H-M   'P 1'
#
loop_
_entity.id
_entity.type
_entity.pdbx_description
1 polymer ?
#
loop_
_entity_poly.entity_id
_entity_poly.type
_entity_poly.pdbx_seq_one_letter_code
_entity_poly.pdbx_strand_id
1 'polypeptide(L)'
;MGKYPVIYVDKLELRSKIPSLLEERGADIVIKKLDVADYQIGSEWGFERKRIDDLTSSIIKKRVFKQIYELVSVFVHPVIIIEGDIDKIRRLNKEAFWSFIGYLLSYQN
;
A
#
# COMPACT_ATOMS: atom_id res chain seq x y z
N MET A 1 7.31 13.80 -25.52
CA MET A 1 7.59 12.80 -24.45
C MET A 1 7.60 13.55 -23.13
N GLY A 2 6.59 13.38 -22.27
CA GLY A 2 6.54 14.04 -20.97
C GLY A 2 5.19 14.66 -20.59
N LYS A 3 4.11 13.88 -20.52
CA LYS A 3 2.84 14.40 -19.99
C LYS A 3 2.18 13.56 -18.90
N TYR A 4 2.67 12.35 -18.63
CA TYR A 4 2.03 11.46 -17.67
C TYR A 4 3.05 10.72 -16.81
N PRO A 5 2.71 10.44 -15.53
CA PRO A 5 3.61 9.73 -14.63
C PRO A 5 3.83 8.29 -15.09
N VAL A 6 5.07 7.82 -15.01
CA VAL A 6 5.40 6.39 -15.12
C VAL A 6 5.17 5.74 -13.77
N ILE A 7 4.36 4.69 -13.73
CA ILE A 7 4.05 3.94 -12.52
C ILE A 7 4.51 2.51 -12.71
N TYR A 8 5.45 2.09 -11.88
CA TYR A 8 5.83 0.68 -11.80
C TYR A 8 4.80 -0.05 -10.94
N VAL A 9 4.28 -1.17 -11.45
CA VAL A 9 3.22 -1.94 -10.80
C VAL A 9 3.71 -3.35 -10.53
N ASP A 10 3.54 -3.84 -9.30
CA ASP A 10 3.83 -5.22 -9.00
C ASP A 10 2.92 -6.16 -9.80
N LYS A 11 3.48 -7.24 -10.34
CA LYS A 11 2.75 -8.20 -11.17
C LYS A 11 1.53 -8.78 -10.45
N LEU A 12 1.58 -8.96 -9.13
CA LEU A 12 0.45 -9.48 -8.36
C LEU A 12 -0.74 -8.52 -8.34
N GLU A 13 -0.51 -7.23 -8.53
CA GLU A 13 -1.54 -6.20 -8.47
C GLU A 13 -2.34 -6.05 -9.77
N LEU A 14 -1.88 -6.69 -10.86
CA LEU A 14 -2.65 -6.81 -12.11
C LEU A 14 -3.99 -7.53 -11.95
N ARG A 15 -4.17 -8.28 -10.86
CA ARG A 15 -5.46 -8.90 -10.52
C ARG A 15 -6.52 -7.88 -10.10
N SER A 16 -6.11 -6.66 -9.75
CA SER A 16 -7.02 -5.56 -9.44
C SER A 16 -7.33 -4.76 -10.71
N LYS A 17 -8.39 -3.94 -10.66
CA LYS A 17 -8.74 -3.04 -11.78
C LYS A 17 -7.93 -1.74 -11.76
N ILE A 18 -7.11 -1.52 -10.74
CA ILE A 18 -6.45 -0.24 -10.51
C ILE A 18 -5.42 0.08 -11.59
N PRO A 19 -4.54 -0.83 -12.05
CA PRO A 19 -3.58 -0.52 -13.11
C PRO A 19 -4.25 -0.03 -14.38
N SER A 20 -5.33 -0.67 -14.82
CA SER A 20 -6.13 -0.23 -15.98
C SER A 20 -6.78 1.14 -15.76
N LEU A 21 -7.33 1.39 -14.57
CA LEU A 21 -7.91 2.71 -14.24
C LEU A 21 -6.89 3.84 -14.17
N LEU A 22 -5.63 3.54 -13.87
CA LEU A 22 -4.51 4.48 -13.89
C LEU A 22 -4.06 4.76 -15.33
N GLU A 23 -3.97 3.71 -16.16
CA GLU A 23 -3.68 3.83 -17.60
C GLU A 23 -4.75 4.64 -18.33
N GLU A 24 -6.04 4.40 -18.06
CA GLU A 24 -7.16 5.20 -18.59
C GLU A 24 -7.09 6.68 -18.19
N ARG A 25 -6.44 6.99 -17.06
CA ARG A 25 -6.18 8.38 -16.60
C ARG A 25 -4.88 8.96 -17.18
N GLY A 26 -4.22 8.22 -18.06
CA GLY A 26 -3.05 8.62 -18.81
C GLY A 26 -1.72 8.13 -18.26
N ALA A 27 -1.68 7.46 -17.10
CA ALA A 27 -0.41 6.97 -16.54
C ALA A 27 0.26 5.93 -17.46
N ASP A 28 1.58 5.96 -17.53
CA ASP A 28 2.36 4.95 -18.25
C ASP A 28 2.69 3.80 -17.30
N ILE A 29 2.09 2.63 -17.53
CA ILE A 29 2.17 1.48 -16.61
C ILE A 29 3.31 0.56 -17.01
N VAL A 30 4.26 0.37 -16.10
CA VAL A 30 5.37 -0.57 -16.27
C VAL A 30 5.22 -1.73 -15.29
N ILE A 31 4.91 -2.91 -15.82
CA ILE A 31 4.75 -4.11 -15.02
C ILE A 31 6.13 -4.65 -14.64
N LYS A 32 6.39 -4.81 -13.34
CA LYS A 32 7.62 -5.39 -12.81
C LYS A 32 7.30 -6.25 -11.60
N LYS A 33 8.19 -7.17 -11.24
CA LYS A 33 8.16 -7.75 -9.89
C LYS A 33 8.83 -6.74 -8.95
N LEU A 34 8.07 -6.18 -8.02
CA LEU A 34 8.57 -5.30 -6.99
C LEU A 34 8.86 -6.13 -5.74
N ASP A 35 10.02 -5.90 -5.12
CA ASP A 35 10.36 -6.58 -3.86
C ASP A 35 9.65 -5.93 -2.67
N VAL A 36 9.30 -4.65 -2.79
CA VAL A 36 8.60 -3.83 -1.78
C VAL A 36 7.60 -2.92 -2.50
N ALA A 37 6.41 -2.76 -1.92
CA ALA A 37 5.26 -2.02 -2.43
C ALA A 37 4.51 -2.67 -3.60
N ASP A 38 3.24 -2.29 -3.77
CA ASP A 38 2.40 -2.70 -4.91
C ASP A 38 2.57 -1.74 -6.10
N TYR A 39 2.87 -0.47 -5.84
CA TYR A 39 3.14 0.55 -6.85
C TYR A 39 4.35 1.39 -6.46
N GLN A 40 5.09 1.86 -7.46
CA GLN A 40 6.24 2.73 -7.28
C GLN A 40 6.24 3.85 -8.33
N ILE A 41 6.57 5.08 -7.91
CA ILE A 41 6.73 6.25 -8.79
C ILE A 41 8.11 6.85 -8.55
N GLY A 42 8.95 6.84 -9.60
CA GLY A 42 10.37 7.18 -9.43
C GLY A 42 11.07 6.27 -8.41
N SER A 43 12.17 6.74 -7.82
CA SER A 43 12.89 6.00 -6.77
C SER A 43 12.41 6.32 -5.35
N GLU A 44 11.58 7.35 -5.18
CA GLU A 44 11.29 7.93 -3.86
C GLU A 44 9.91 7.52 -3.32
N TRP A 45 8.94 7.22 -4.19
CA TRP A 45 7.57 6.95 -3.78
C TRP A 45 7.24 5.47 -3.90
N GLY A 46 6.76 4.89 -2.80
CA GLY A 46 6.25 3.51 -2.74
C GLY A 46 4.87 3.46 -2.13
N PHE A 47 3.95 2.74 -2.75
CA PHE A 47 2.56 2.63 -2.34
C PHE A 47 2.17 1.18 -2.07
N GLU A 48 1.73 0.89 -0.86
CA GLU A 48 1.11 -0.39 -0.48
C GLU A 48 -0.41 -0.21 -0.48
N ARG A 49 -1.14 -1.00 -1.27
CA ARG A 49 -2.61 -0.98 -1.31
C ARG A 49 -3.14 -2.14 -0.49
N LYS A 50 -3.98 -1.84 0.50
CA LYS A 50 -4.53 -2.86 1.39
C LYS A 50 -6.03 -2.71 1.59
N ARG A 51 -6.77 -3.72 1.14
CA ARG A 51 -8.20 -3.80 1.43
C ARG A 51 -8.42 -4.09 2.91
N ILE A 52 -9.51 -3.57 3.47
CA ILE A 52 -9.79 -3.64 4.92
C ILE A 52 -9.92 -5.08 5.45
N ASP A 53 -10.52 -5.98 4.67
CA ASP A 53 -10.60 -7.40 4.99
C ASP A 53 -9.20 -8.06 5.02
N ASP A 54 -8.34 -7.71 4.07
CA ASP A 54 -6.95 -8.16 4.06
C ASP A 54 -6.14 -7.55 5.20
N LEU A 55 -6.38 -6.28 5.53
CA LEU A 55 -5.71 -5.55 6.61
C LEU A 55 -6.01 -6.23 7.97
N THR A 56 -7.28 -6.49 8.25
CA THR A 56 -7.77 -7.22 9.43
C THR A 56 -6.98 -8.52 9.63
N SER A 57 -6.92 -9.37 8.61
CA SER A 57 -6.21 -10.65 8.70
C SER A 57 -4.70 -10.48 8.89
N SER A 58 -4.10 -9.44 8.30
CA SER A 58 -2.66 -9.18 8.38
C SER A 58 -2.22 -8.59 9.71
N ILE A 59 -3.09 -7.82 10.41
CA ILE A 59 -2.84 -7.33 11.77
C ILE A 59 -2.77 -8.51 12.73
N ILE A 60 -3.78 -9.40 12.69
CA ILE A 60 -3.86 -10.60 13.54
C ILE A 60 -2.62 -11.49 13.31
N LYS A 61 -2.23 -11.69 12.06
CA LYS A 61 -1.04 -12.48 11.67
C LYS A 61 0.27 -11.71 11.77
N LYS A 62 0.24 -10.45 12.23
CA LYS A 62 1.39 -9.54 12.35
C LYS A 62 2.19 -9.29 11.05
N ARG A 63 1.67 -9.65 9.87
CA ARG A 63 2.36 -9.46 8.59
C ARG A 63 2.47 -7.99 8.20
N VAL A 64 1.44 -7.19 8.51
CA VAL A 64 1.38 -5.78 8.08
C VAL A 64 2.52 -4.95 8.67
N PHE A 65 2.94 -5.23 9.91
CA PHE A 65 4.02 -4.48 10.57
C PHE A 65 5.35 -4.62 9.80
N LYS A 66 5.65 -5.83 9.31
CA LYS A 66 6.82 -6.08 8.48
C LYS A 66 6.72 -5.36 7.13
N GLN A 67 5.57 -5.44 6.45
CA GLN A 67 5.36 -4.75 5.17
C GLN A 67 5.56 -3.23 5.31
N ILE A 68 5.02 -2.64 6.37
CA ILE A 68 5.21 -1.22 6.67
C ILE A 68 6.68 -0.90 6.92
N TYR A 69 7.37 -1.71 7.74
CA TYR A 69 8.79 -1.51 8.02
C TYR A 69 9.63 -1.57 6.74
N GLU A 70 9.37 -2.53 5.85
CA GLU A 70 10.05 -2.64 4.57
C GLU A 70 9.76 -1.42 3.68
N LEU A 71 8.50 -0.97 3.62
CA LEU A 71 8.10 0.20 2.85
C LEU A 71 8.81 1.47 3.30
N VAL A 72 8.80 1.77 4.61
CA VAL A 72 9.46 2.97 5.17
C VAL A 72 10.98 2.89 5.12
N SER A 73 11.56 1.69 5.06
CA SER A 73 13.02 1.52 4.96
C SER A 73 13.54 1.72 3.54
N VAL A 74 12.68 1.58 2.53
CA VAL A 74 13.07 1.65 1.11
C VAL A 74 12.72 3.00 0.49
N PHE A 75 11.56 3.57 0.84
CA PHE A 75 11.03 4.75 0.17
C PHE A 75 11.11 6.00 1.05
N VAL A 76 11.49 7.12 0.43
CA VAL A 76 11.45 8.46 1.07
C VAL A 76 10.02 8.88 1.36
N HIS A 77 9.10 8.51 0.46
CA HIS A 77 7.67 8.79 0.57
C HIS A 77 6.86 7.49 0.56
N PRO A 78 6.85 6.75 1.69
CA PRO A 78 6.06 5.54 1.83
C PRO A 78 4.59 5.88 2.06
N VAL A 79 3.69 5.28 1.29
CA VAL A 79 2.24 5.52 1.37
C VAL A 79 1.50 4.20 1.50
N ILE A 80 0.55 4.14 2.42
CA ILE A 80 -0.37 3.00 2.56
C ILE A 80 -1.78 3.48 2.23
N ILE A 81 -2.42 2.82 1.28
CA ILE A 81 -3.80 3.10 0.89
C ILE A 81 -4.67 2.01 1.48
N ILE A 82 -5.54 2.39 2.43
CA ILE A 82 -6.51 1.48 3.03
C ILE A 82 -7.85 1.62 2.30
N GLU A 83 -8.33 0.53 1.69
CA GLU A 83 -9.54 0.54 0.88
C GLU A 83 -10.68 -0.26 1.52
N GLY A 84 -11.85 0.36 1.62
CA GLY A 84 -13.09 -0.28 2.06
C GLY A 84 -13.76 0.47 3.21
N ASP A 85 -14.70 -0.22 3.87
CA ASP A 85 -15.47 0.32 4.98
C ASP A 85 -14.70 0.25 6.31
N ILE A 86 -14.28 1.42 6.82
CA ILE A 86 -13.49 1.56 8.05
C ILE A 86 -14.24 1.09 9.30
N ASP A 87 -15.58 1.05 9.28
CA ASP A 87 -16.34 0.54 10.40
C ASP A 87 -16.16 -0.97 10.57
N LYS A 88 -15.72 -1.70 9.53
CA LYS A 88 -15.33 -3.11 9.66
C LYS A 88 -14.05 -3.29 10.46
N ILE A 89 -13.10 -2.35 10.36
CA ILE A 89 -11.89 -2.38 11.20
C ILE A 89 -12.24 -2.17 12.66
N ARG A 90 -13.23 -1.32 12.99
CA ARG A 90 -13.64 -1.10 14.39
C ARG A 90 -14.23 -2.34 15.06
N ARG A 91 -14.65 -3.34 14.27
CA ARG A 91 -15.11 -4.65 14.76
C ARG A 91 -13.96 -5.62 15.02
N LEU A 92 -12.73 -5.29 14.64
CA LEU A 92 -11.54 -5.94 15.21
C LEU A 92 -11.52 -5.74 16.72
N ASN A 93 -10.77 -6.59 17.42
CA ASN A 93 -10.39 -6.30 18.79
C ASN A 93 -9.79 -4.88 18.85
N LYS A 94 -10.39 -3.99 19.67
CA LYS A 94 -10.00 -2.58 19.81
C LYS A 94 -8.49 -2.42 20.00
N GLU A 95 -7.87 -3.32 20.75
CA GLU A 95 -6.43 -3.25 21.03
C GLU A 95 -5.56 -3.54 19.79
N ALA A 96 -6.01 -4.44 18.91
CA ALA A 96 -5.30 -4.72 17.68
C ALA A 96 -5.35 -3.51 16.72
N PHE A 97 -6.49 -2.82 16.67
CA PHE A 97 -6.64 -1.61 15.88
C PHE A 97 -5.76 -0.47 16.42
N TRP A 98 -5.83 -0.19 17.72
CA TRP A 98 -5.01 0.87 18.32
C TRP A 98 -3.52 0.56 18.27
N SER A 99 -3.11 -0.71 18.39
CA SER A 99 -1.72 -1.13 18.18
C SER A 99 -1.26 -0.84 16.75
N PHE A 100 -2.09 -1.11 15.75
CA PHE A 100 -1.78 -0.80 14.37
C PHE A 100 -1.64 0.71 14.13
N ILE A 101 -2.56 1.53 14.66
CA ILE A 101 -2.50 2.99 14.56
C ILE A 101 -1.26 3.53 15.29
N GLY A 102 -0.98 3.08 16.51
CA GLY A 102 0.20 3.49 17.26
C GLY A 102 1.50 3.16 16.54
N TYR A 103 1.56 2.00 15.88
CA TYR A 103 2.71 1.62 15.05
C TYR A 103 2.87 2.51 13.81
N LEU A 104 1.78 2.95 13.17
CA LEU A 104 1.89 3.91 12.06
C LEU A 104 2.40 5.27 12.55
N LEU A 105 1.88 5.75 13.69
CA LEU A 105 2.29 7.03 14.27
C LEU A 105 3.75 7.05 14.71
N SER A 106 4.36 5.89 15.02
CA SER A 106 5.77 5.84 15.38
C SER A 106 6.73 6.21 14.25
N TYR A 107 6.25 6.26 13.00
CA TYR A 107 7.04 6.67 11.83
C TYR A 107 6.77 8.12 11.37
N GLN A 108 5.95 8.88 12.12
CA GLN A 108 5.62 10.28 11.80
C GLN A 108 6.41 11.31 12.63
N ASN A 109 7.37 10.86 13.45
CA ASN A 109 8.21 11.71 14.31
C ASN A 109 9.68 11.71 13.84
#